data_AF-A0A2V7UHB1-F1
#
_entry.id   AF-A0A2V7UHB1-F1
#
_cell.length_a   1.000
_cell.length_b   1.000
_cell.length_c   1.000
_cell.angle_alpha   90.00
_cell.angle_beta   90.00
_cell.angle_gamma   90.00
#
_symmetry.space_group_name_H-M   'P 1'
#
loop_
_entity.id
_entity.type
_entity.pdbx_description
1 polymer ?
#
loop_
_entity_poly.entity_id
_entity_poly.type
_entity_poly.pdbx_seq_one_letter_code
_entity_poly.pdbx_strand_id
1 'polypeptide(L)'
;MKARHLRPQVARAMSADEQARALASVLDPGEPLAASLLVALHIGDRRPMLATFLDAAGIPHEDGLLKDDAPPEPLGADAARAGVKALLAAYPAEQVQTYLNTLWLQDPERWAALEQSG
;
A
#
# COMPACT_ATOMS: atom_id res chain seq x y z
N MET A 1 -17.37 -10.35 -17.05
CA MET A 1 -17.28 -11.65 -16.36
C MET A 1 -18.09 -11.55 -15.06
N LYS A 2 -19.11 -12.40 -14.85
CA LYS A 2 -19.85 -12.45 -13.58
C LYS A 2 -18.94 -13.02 -12.50
N ALA A 3 -18.85 -12.37 -11.34
CA ALA A 3 -18.19 -12.92 -10.16
C ALA A 3 -18.71 -14.35 -9.92
N ARG A 4 -17.80 -15.34 -9.82
CA ARG A 4 -18.18 -16.71 -9.50
C ARG A 4 -18.90 -16.69 -8.13
N HIS A 5 -20.13 -17.20 -8.07
CA HIS A 5 -20.84 -17.42 -6.81
C HIS A 5 -20.18 -18.58 -6.04
N LEU A 6 -18.98 -18.32 -5.51
CA LEU A 6 -18.20 -19.28 -4.75
C LEU A 6 -18.86 -19.45 -3.38
N ARG A 7 -19.24 -20.68 -3.04
CA ARG A 7 -19.82 -20.96 -1.72
C ARG A 7 -18.75 -20.77 -0.64
N PRO A 8 -19.06 -20.18 0.52
CA PRO A 8 -18.07 -19.93 1.59
C PRO A 8 -17.31 -21.18 2.04
N GLN A 9 -17.95 -22.36 2.06
CA GLN A 9 -17.28 -23.61 2.43
C GLN A 9 -16.21 -24.03 1.40
N VAL A 10 -16.49 -23.80 0.11
CA VAL A 10 -15.55 -24.11 -0.98
C VAL A 10 -14.37 -23.15 -0.93
N ALA A 11 -14.64 -21.85 -0.72
CA ALA A 11 -13.59 -20.84 -0.60
C ALA A 11 -12.57 -21.16 0.50
N ARG A 12 -13.04 -21.64 1.66
CA ARG A 12 -12.18 -22.01 2.80
C ARG A 12 -11.34 -23.27 2.58
N ALA A 13 -11.78 -24.15 1.68
CA ALA A 13 -11.07 -25.40 1.38
C ALA A 13 -10.02 -25.25 0.26
N MET A 14 -10.01 -24.12 -0.44
CA MET A 14 -9.05 -23.83 -1.52
C MET A 14 -7.66 -23.53 -0.96
N SER A 15 -6.63 -23.89 -1.72
CA SER A 15 -5.25 -23.44 -1.45
C SER A 15 -5.11 -21.91 -1.60
N ALA A 16 -4.04 -21.34 -1.04
CA ALA A 16 -3.77 -19.89 -1.14
C ALA A 16 -3.70 -19.41 -2.60
N ASP A 17 -3.06 -20.17 -3.49
CA ASP A 17 -2.95 -19.84 -4.92
C ASP A 17 -4.32 -19.84 -5.62
N GLU A 18 -5.17 -20.82 -5.30
CA GLU A 18 -6.52 -20.88 -5.84
C GLU A 18 -7.37 -19.70 -5.35
N GLN A 19 -7.25 -19.33 -4.07
CA GLN A 19 -7.94 -18.16 -3.52
C GLN A 19 -7.45 -16.87 -4.18
N ALA A 20 -6.14 -16.70 -4.36
CA ALA A 20 -5.55 -15.55 -5.01
C ALA A 20 -6.02 -15.42 -6.48
N ARG A 21 -6.03 -16.51 -7.25
CA ARG A 21 -6.54 -16.52 -8.64
C ARG A 21 -8.04 -16.22 -8.71
N ALA A 22 -8.82 -16.75 -7.78
CA ALA A 22 -10.25 -16.45 -7.73
C ALA A 22 -10.50 -14.97 -7.41
N LEU A 23 -9.77 -14.41 -6.46
CA LEU A 23 -9.88 -13.01 -6.09
C LEU A 23 -9.42 -12.07 -7.22
N ALA A 24 -8.33 -12.41 -7.92
CA ALA A 24 -7.83 -11.66 -9.07
C ALA A 24 -8.85 -11.57 -10.24
N SER A 25 -9.87 -12.44 -10.27
CA SER A 25 -10.94 -12.38 -11.27
C SER A 25 -12.09 -11.43 -10.91
N VAL A 26 -12.09 -10.86 -9.71
CA VAL A 26 -13.11 -9.93 -9.22
C VAL A 26 -12.77 -8.52 -9.72
N LEU A 27 -13.57 -8.02 -10.67
CA LEU A 27 -13.35 -6.70 -11.29
C LEU A 27 -13.69 -5.52 -10.37
N ASP A 28 -14.67 -5.72 -9.47
CA ASP A 28 -15.12 -4.70 -8.52
C ASP A 28 -15.25 -5.35 -7.14
N PRO A 29 -14.15 -5.43 -6.37
CA PRO A 29 -14.14 -6.09 -5.07
C PRO A 29 -14.81 -5.25 -3.96
N GLY A 30 -15.23 -4.02 -4.27
CA GLY A 30 -15.63 -3.04 -3.27
C GLY A 30 -14.45 -2.40 -2.54
N GLU A 31 -14.67 -1.21 -2.02
CA GLU A 31 -13.63 -0.35 -1.44
C GLU A 31 -12.87 -0.98 -0.25
N PRO A 32 -13.51 -1.64 0.74
CA PRO A 32 -12.78 -2.20 1.88
C PRO A 32 -11.81 -3.32 1.48
N LEU A 33 -12.21 -4.14 0.50
CA LEU A 33 -11.39 -5.23 0.00
C LEU A 33 -10.28 -4.71 -0.92
N ALA A 34 -10.57 -3.73 -1.78
CA ALA A 34 -9.56 -3.06 -2.59
C ALA A 34 -8.47 -2.41 -1.73
N ALA A 35 -8.85 -1.66 -0.70
CA ALA A 35 -7.92 -1.05 0.24
C ALA A 35 -7.04 -2.12 0.93
N SER A 36 -7.66 -3.19 1.43
CA SER A 36 -6.94 -4.29 2.09
C SER A 36 -5.93 -4.98 1.16
N LEU A 37 -6.27 -5.15 -0.13
CA LEU A 37 -5.38 -5.74 -1.12
C LEU A 37 -4.19 -4.83 -1.44
N LEU A 38 -4.41 -3.52 -1.51
CA LEU A 38 -3.33 -2.55 -1.65
C LEU A 38 -2.38 -2.62 -0.45
N VAL A 39 -2.88 -2.69 0.78
CA VAL A 39 -2.02 -2.85 1.96
C VAL A 39 -1.22 -4.16 1.89
N ALA A 40 -1.89 -5.28 1.58
CA ALA A 40 -1.26 -6.60 1.52
C ALA A 40 -0.14 -6.66 0.47
N LEU A 41 -0.35 -6.07 -0.71
CA LEU A 41 0.66 -5.94 -1.77
C LEU A 41 1.93 -5.26 -1.25
N HIS A 42 1.77 -4.23 -0.42
CA HIS A 42 2.88 -3.43 0.08
C HIS A 42 3.62 -4.08 1.24
N ILE A 43 2.89 -4.65 2.20
CA ILE A 43 3.47 -5.31 3.38
C ILE A 43 4.18 -6.62 2.99
N GLY A 44 3.70 -7.30 1.94
CA GLY A 44 4.33 -8.49 1.37
C GLY A 44 5.47 -8.11 0.43
N ASP A 45 5.20 -8.15 -0.88
CA ASP A 45 6.24 -8.12 -1.92
C ASP A 45 7.01 -6.79 -2.00
N ARG A 46 6.40 -5.68 -1.55
CA ARG A 46 7.01 -4.35 -1.66
C ARG A 46 7.51 -3.80 -0.32
N ARG A 47 7.73 -4.64 0.69
CA ARG A 47 8.23 -4.16 1.98
C ARG A 47 9.54 -3.34 1.91
N PRO A 48 10.52 -3.69 1.05
CA PRO A 48 11.71 -2.84 0.86
C PRO A 48 11.39 -1.43 0.31
N MET A 49 10.30 -1.28 -0.45
CA MET A 49 9.83 0.00 -0.96
C MET A 49 9.35 0.91 0.17
N LEU A 50 8.65 0.33 1.16
CA LEU A 50 8.18 1.06 2.34
C LEU A 50 9.38 1.57 3.15
N ALA A 51 10.35 0.70 3.43
CA ALA A 51 11.59 1.09 4.10
C ALA A 51 12.32 2.20 3.34
N THR A 52 12.47 2.08 2.01
CA THR A 52 13.13 3.11 1.18
C THR A 52 12.50 4.49 1.34
N PHE A 53 11.16 4.55 1.34
CA PHE A 53 10.44 5.80 1.54
C PHE A 53 10.61 6.34 2.97
N LEU A 54 10.42 5.48 3.98
CA LEU A 54 10.43 5.87 5.39
C LEU A 54 11.84 6.33 5.82
N ASP A 55 12.89 5.63 5.40
CA ASP A 55 14.28 6.04 5.62
C ASP A 55 14.58 7.42 5.03
N ALA A 56 14.18 7.66 3.77
CA ALA A 56 14.42 8.92 3.09
C ALA A 56 13.57 10.08 3.65
N ALA A 57 12.37 9.78 4.13
CA ALA A 57 11.50 10.74 4.81
C ALA A 57 11.90 10.98 6.28
N GLY A 58 12.86 10.21 6.82
CA GLY A 58 13.30 10.31 8.21
C GLY A 58 12.26 9.81 9.22
N ILE A 59 11.36 8.91 8.80
CA ILE A 59 10.29 8.37 9.64
C ILE A 59 10.79 7.09 10.33
N PRO A 60 10.80 7.02 11.67
CA PRO A 60 11.21 5.82 12.39
C PRO A 60 10.34 4.61 12.03
N HIS A 61 10.99 3.49 11.71
CA HIS A 61 10.32 2.26 11.32
C HIS A 61 11.11 1.02 11.73
N GLU A 62 10.46 -0.13 11.65
CA GLU A 62 11.05 -1.46 11.75
C GLU A 62 10.68 -2.23 10.49
N ASP A 63 11.66 -2.51 9.64
CA ASP A 63 11.43 -3.32 8.42
C ASP A 63 10.24 -2.83 7.56
N GLY A 64 10.23 -1.53 7.24
CA GLY A 64 9.15 -0.89 6.48
C GLY A 64 7.82 -0.69 7.23
N LEU A 65 7.72 -1.04 8.52
CA LEU A 65 6.54 -0.80 9.35
C LEU A 65 6.80 0.31 10.36
N LEU A 66 5.86 1.24 10.49
CA LEU A 66 5.93 2.32 11.47
C LEU A 66 6.07 1.75 12.90
N LYS A 67 6.99 2.29 13.68
CA LYS A 67 7.05 2.03 15.13
C LYS A 67 6.02 2.93 15.82
N ASP A 68 5.11 2.35 16.60
CA ASP A 68 4.02 3.12 17.23
C ASP A 68 4.40 3.65 18.62
N ASP A 69 3.82 4.82 18.96
CA ASP A 69 3.31 5.23 20.29
C ASP A 69 2.85 6.72 20.33
N ALA A 70 3.11 7.52 19.28
CA ALA A 70 2.64 8.92 19.19
C ALA A 70 1.69 9.12 17.99
N PRO A 71 0.65 9.97 18.11
CA PRO A 71 -0.24 10.26 16.99
C PRO A 71 0.57 10.81 15.82
N PRO A 72 0.39 10.28 14.60
CA PRO A 72 1.26 10.64 13.50
C PRO A 72 1.03 12.10 13.10
N GLU A 73 2.06 12.92 13.22
CA GLU A 73 2.04 14.28 12.68
C GLU A 73 1.95 14.23 11.15
N PRO A 74 1.26 15.20 10.52
CA PRO A 74 1.28 15.34 9.07
C PRO A 74 2.71 15.41 8.54
N LEU A 75 2.97 14.67 7.46
CA LEU A 75 4.29 14.64 6.86
C LEU A 75 4.67 16.02 6.31
N GLY A 76 5.82 16.52 6.72
CA GLY A 76 6.37 17.77 6.17
C GLY A 76 6.72 17.66 4.68
N ALA A 77 6.57 18.76 3.94
CA ALA A 77 6.77 18.79 2.49
C ALA A 77 8.19 18.41 2.05
N ASP A 78 9.21 18.76 2.84
CA ASP A 78 10.61 18.42 2.54
C ASP A 78 10.85 16.90 2.64
N ALA A 79 10.30 16.27 3.68
CA ALA A 79 10.35 14.83 3.90
C ALA A 79 9.57 14.06 2.82
N ALA A 80 8.39 14.57 2.43
CA ALA A 80 7.59 14.05 1.33
C ALA A 80 8.39 14.01 0.01
N ARG A 81 9.02 15.13 -0.36
CA ARG A 81 9.85 15.21 -1.58
C ARG A 81 11.07 14.29 -1.52
N ALA A 82 11.72 14.17 -0.36
CA ALA A 82 12.85 13.27 -0.18
C ALA A 82 12.44 11.80 -0.38
N GLY A 83 11.33 11.38 0.23
CA GLY A 83 10.76 10.04 0.07
C GLY A 83 10.36 9.72 -1.37
N VAL A 84 9.62 10.61 -2.03
CA VAL A 84 9.20 10.43 -3.43
C VAL A 84 10.41 10.35 -4.36
N LYS A 85 11.42 11.22 -4.17
CA LYS A 85 12.65 11.18 -4.96
C LYS A 85 13.40 9.85 -4.81
N ALA A 86 13.51 9.34 -3.57
CA ALA A 86 14.18 8.06 -3.31
C ALA A 86 13.44 6.89 -3.98
N LEU A 87 12.10 6.90 -3.94
CA LEU A 87 11.28 5.91 -4.60
C LEU A 87 11.45 5.91 -6.12
N LEU A 88 11.35 7.08 -6.75
CA LEU A 88 11.49 7.21 -8.22
C LEU A 88 12.90 6.83 -8.72
N ALA A 89 13.91 6.91 -7.87
CA ALA A 89 15.26 6.48 -8.20
C ALA A 89 15.45 4.95 -8.15
N ALA A 90 14.62 4.23 -7.38
CA ALA A 90 14.81 2.81 -7.09
C ALA A 90 13.72 1.89 -7.67
N TYR A 91 12.54 2.42 -8.01
CA TYR A 91 11.38 1.62 -8.41
C TYR A 91 10.68 2.18 -9.65
N PRO A 92 9.96 1.34 -10.43
CA PRO A 92 9.16 1.79 -11.56
C PRO A 92 8.07 2.79 -11.15
N ALA A 93 7.84 3.80 -11.99
CA ALA A 93 6.91 4.89 -11.70
C ALA A 93 5.49 4.42 -11.36
N GLU A 94 4.97 3.37 -12.01
CA GLU A 94 3.62 2.88 -11.71
C GLU A 94 3.53 2.26 -10.31
N GLN A 95 4.61 1.61 -9.84
CA GLN A 95 4.65 1.06 -8.48
C GLN A 95 4.71 2.19 -7.45
N VAL A 96 5.49 3.24 -7.74
CA VAL A 96 5.58 4.44 -6.89
C VAL A 96 4.21 5.09 -6.76
N GLN A 97 3.52 5.34 -7.87
CA GLN A 97 2.17 5.92 -7.85
C GLN A 97 1.19 5.05 -7.06
N THR A 98 1.21 3.72 -7.26
CA THR A 98 0.35 2.79 -6.51
C THR A 98 0.59 2.91 -5.01
N TYR A 99 1.85 3.00 -4.58
CA TYR A 99 2.22 3.13 -3.17
C TYR A 99 1.80 4.47 -2.57
N LEU A 100 2.10 5.59 -3.24
CA LEU A 100 1.72 6.93 -2.77
C LEU A 100 0.21 7.08 -2.66
N ASN A 101 -0.55 6.58 -3.65
CA ASN A 101 -2.00 6.55 -3.60
C ASN A 101 -2.52 5.69 -2.44
N THR A 102 -1.85 4.57 -2.13
CA THR A 102 -2.22 3.72 -1.00
C THR A 102 -2.06 4.46 0.33
N LEU A 103 -0.95 5.19 0.52
CA LEU A 103 -0.74 6.01 1.71
C LEU A 103 -1.83 7.08 1.84
N TRP A 104 -2.08 7.83 0.77
CA TRP A 104 -3.09 8.89 0.78
C TRP A 104 -4.50 8.34 1.09
N LEU A 105 -4.88 7.20 0.52
CA LEU A 105 -6.18 6.56 0.80
C LEU A 105 -6.32 6.06 2.25
N GLN A 106 -5.22 5.71 2.91
CA GLN A 106 -5.24 5.25 4.31
C GLN A 106 -5.42 6.40 5.29
N ASP A 107 -4.76 7.53 5.04
CA ASP A 107 -4.78 8.69 5.93
C ASP A 107 -4.47 9.98 5.15
N PRO A 108 -5.49 10.59 4.51
CA PRO A 108 -5.29 11.80 3.70
C PRO A 108 -4.70 12.96 4.50
N GLU A 109 -5.03 13.06 5.79
CA GLU A 109 -4.55 14.14 6.66
C GLU A 109 -3.05 14.00 6.94
N ARG A 110 -2.61 12.80 7.31
CA ARG A 110 -1.19 12.52 7.54
C ARG A 110 -0.34 12.69 6.30
N TRP A 111 -0.86 12.29 5.14
CA TRP A 111 -0.10 12.21 3.89
C TRP A 111 -0.40 13.33 2.89
N ALA A 112 -1.08 14.40 3.32
CA ALA A 112 -1.50 15.52 2.46
C ALA A 112 -0.36 16.11 1.61
N ALA A 113 0.87 16.16 2.14
CA ALA A 113 2.02 16.67 1.40
C ALA A 113 2.40 15.86 0.15
N LEU A 114 1.94 14.59 0.03
CA LEU A 114 2.18 13.76 -1.15
C LEU A 114 1.37 14.21 -2.37
N GLU A 115 0.19 14.82 -2.17
CA GLU A 115 -0.65 15.33 -3.26
C GLU A 115 0.07 16.38 -4.10
N GLN A 116 0.96 17.16 -3.47
CA GLN A 116 1.70 18.26 -4.09
C GLN A 116 3.11 17.84 -4.56
N SER A 117 3.50 16.59 -4.34
CA SER A 117 4.87 16.09 -4.55
C SER A 117 5.02 15.23 -5.81
N GLY A 118 3.96 15.12 -6.62
CA GLY A 118 3.92 14.39 -7.90
C GLY A 118 4.25 15.24 -9.11
#